data_AF-A0A271ITP7-F1
#
_entry.id   AF-A0A271ITP7-F1
#
_cell.length_a   1.000
_cell.length_b   1.000
_cell.length_c   1.000
_cell.angle_alpha   90.00
_cell.angle_beta   90.00
_cell.angle_gamma   90.00
#
_symmetry.space_group_name_H-M   'P 1'
#
loop_
_entity.id
_entity.type
_entity.pdbx_description
1 polymer ?
#
loop_
_entity_poly.entity_id
_entity_poly.type
_entity_poly.pdbx_seq_one_letter_code
_entity_poly.pdbx_strand_id
1 'polypeptide(L)'
;VQLPISAFYDDNSFNVGSNDGFDFSRVKNVVIAMGGLYGPGFAVSFDDFAFATAGDVARELPPVFAGAPVTFPNPTAGHATVTFDLATASRVSVDVVDLLGRRVATLADGPQAAGEVRLAVPTGTLAPGVYLVRVATEAGIASTRLTVVR
;
A
#
# COMPACT_ATOMS: atom_id res chain seq x y z
N VAL A 1 -7.22 9.05 -10.55
CA VAL A 1 -7.36 10.44 -11.04
C VAL A 1 -7.44 11.33 -9.84
N GLN A 2 -6.41 12.15 -9.59
CA GLN A 2 -6.37 13.05 -8.44
C GLN A 2 -6.99 14.37 -8.87
N LEU A 3 -8.14 14.71 -8.30
CA LEU A 3 -8.79 16.00 -8.53
C LEU A 3 -8.50 16.88 -7.31
N PRO A 4 -7.79 18.01 -7.47
CA PRO A 4 -7.57 18.91 -6.34
C PRO A 4 -8.92 19.47 -5.90
N ILE A 5 -9.10 19.72 -4.59
CA ILE A 5 -10.33 20.34 -4.08
C ILE A 5 -10.61 21.69 -4.77
N SER A 6 -9.57 22.41 -5.19
CA SER A 6 -9.67 23.64 -5.97
C SER A 6 -10.16 23.45 -7.42
N ALA A 7 -10.22 22.22 -7.93
CA ALA A 7 -10.80 21.91 -9.24
C ALA A 7 -12.32 21.65 -9.19
N PHE A 8 -12.92 21.61 -8.00
CA PHE A 8 -14.37 21.63 -7.86
C PHE A 8 -14.85 23.08 -7.95
N TYR A 9 -15.57 23.39 -9.03
CA TYR A 9 -16.32 24.64 -9.16
C TYR A 9 -17.74 24.39 -8.63
N ASP A 10 -18.30 25.37 -7.90
CA ASP A 10 -19.70 25.34 -7.52
C ASP A 10 -20.57 25.37 -8.78
N ASP A 11 -21.31 24.29 -9.05
CA ASP A 11 -22.18 24.16 -10.23
C ASP A 11 -23.67 24.33 -9.89
N ASN A 12 -24.01 24.81 -8.69
CA ASN A 12 -25.39 25.03 -8.28
C ASN A 12 -25.99 26.26 -8.95
N SER A 13 -26.33 26.11 -10.22
CA SER A 13 -27.12 27.07 -10.97
C SER A 13 -28.60 26.93 -10.65
N PHE A 14 -29.14 27.88 -9.87
CA PHE A 14 -30.54 28.29 -10.04
C PHE A 14 -30.77 29.80 -10.10
N ASN A 15 -29.75 30.65 -10.05
CA ASN A 15 -29.83 32.03 -10.54
C ASN A 15 -28.46 32.55 -10.97
N VAL A 16 -28.43 33.24 -12.10
CA VAL A 16 -27.22 33.80 -12.70
C VAL A 16 -26.67 34.90 -11.78
N GLY A 17 -25.42 34.78 -11.31
CA GLY A 17 -24.61 35.92 -10.89
C GLY A 17 -24.27 36.12 -9.42
N SER A 18 -24.42 35.15 -8.51
CA SER A 18 -23.92 35.29 -7.14
C SER A 18 -23.06 34.11 -6.72
N ASN A 19 -21.74 34.34 -6.68
CA ASN A 19 -20.83 33.57 -5.83
C ASN A 19 -21.24 33.86 -4.38
N ASP A 20 -21.95 32.93 -3.76
CA ASP A 20 -22.54 33.08 -2.42
C ASP A 20 -21.52 32.96 -1.27
N GLY A 21 -20.22 32.90 -1.60
CA GLY A 21 -19.17 33.01 -0.61
C GLY A 21 -18.97 31.75 0.22
N PHE A 22 -19.29 30.57 -0.34
CA PHE A 22 -18.91 29.31 0.27
C PHE A 22 -17.39 29.17 0.34
N ASP A 23 -16.85 29.38 1.53
CA ASP A 23 -15.43 29.30 1.84
C ASP A 23 -15.08 27.88 2.29
N PHE A 24 -14.44 27.11 1.39
CA PHE A 24 -13.99 25.74 1.67
C PHE A 24 -13.02 25.65 2.87
N SER A 25 -12.39 26.74 3.30
CA SER A 25 -11.54 26.76 4.51
C SER A 25 -12.34 26.62 5.81
N ARG A 26 -13.66 26.83 5.77
CA ARG A 26 -14.57 26.74 6.93
C ARG A 26 -15.31 25.41 7.02
N VAL A 27 -15.10 24.51 6.05
CA VAL A 27 -15.72 23.19 6.03
C VAL A 27 -15.11 22.35 7.16
N LYS A 28 -15.92 22.05 8.19
CA LYS A 28 -15.51 21.22 9.32
C LYS A 28 -15.77 19.73 9.11
N ASN A 29 -16.76 19.41 8.27
CA ASN A 29 -17.22 18.05 8.03
C ASN A 29 -17.53 17.88 6.55
N VAL A 30 -17.17 16.72 5.99
CA VAL A 30 -17.63 16.25 4.69
C VAL A 30 -18.54 15.06 4.95
N VAL A 31 -19.83 15.17 4.63
CA VAL A 31 -20.83 14.12 4.88
C VAL A 31 -21.24 13.51 3.55
N ILE A 32 -21.04 12.20 3.40
CA ILE A 32 -21.56 11.43 2.27
C ILE A 32 -22.89 10.82 2.72
N ALA A 33 -24.00 11.44 2.33
CA ALA A 33 -25.34 10.92 2.60
C ALA A 33 -25.81 10.06 1.41
N MET A 34 -26.15 8.80 1.68
CA MET A 34 -26.69 7.86 0.68
C MET A 34 -28.13 7.51 1.03
N GLY A 35 -29.04 7.72 0.08
CA GLY A 35 -30.46 7.35 0.18
C GLY A 35 -30.85 6.28 -0.83
N GLY A 36 -31.90 5.50 -0.54
CA GLY A 36 -32.46 4.54 -1.50
C GLY A 36 -31.69 3.23 -1.66
N LEU A 37 -30.93 2.82 -0.64
CA LEU A 37 -30.17 1.57 -0.63
C LEU A 37 -31.08 0.38 -0.37
N TYR A 38 -31.86 -0.02 -1.39
CA TYR A 38 -32.69 -1.21 -1.35
C TYR A 38 -31.92 -2.40 -1.94
N GLY A 39 -31.44 -3.31 -1.09
CA GLY A 39 -30.69 -4.51 -1.49
C GLY A 39 -29.70 -4.97 -0.41
N PRO A 40 -29.16 -6.20 -0.49
CA PRO A 40 -28.40 -6.82 0.60
C PRO A 40 -26.98 -6.26 0.84
N GLY A 41 -26.59 -5.16 0.21
CA GLY A 41 -25.33 -4.48 0.54
C GLY A 41 -24.92 -3.44 -0.48
N PHE A 42 -24.40 -2.33 0.02
CA PHE A 42 -23.56 -1.42 -0.75
C PHE A 42 -22.24 -1.30 0.01
N ALA A 43 -21.14 -1.22 -0.73
CA ALA A 43 -19.82 -1.00 -0.17
C ALA A 43 -19.22 0.25 -0.79
N VAL A 44 -18.68 1.13 0.05
CA VAL A 44 -17.81 2.22 -0.38
C VAL A 44 -16.44 1.91 0.19
N SER A 45 -15.46 1.74 -0.70
CA SER A 45 -14.07 1.49 -0.34
C SER A 45 -13.18 2.57 -0.92
N PHE A 46 -12.30 3.11 -0.10
CA PHE A 46 -11.22 4.00 -0.52
C PHE A 46 -9.91 3.27 -0.25
N ASP A 47 -9.01 3.28 -1.22
CA ASP A 47 -7.66 2.73 -1.07
C ASP A 47 -6.81 3.73 -0.25
N ASP A 48 -6.85 5.00 -0.66
CA ASP A 48 -6.21 6.13 0.02
C ASP A 48 -7.16 7.34 0.11
N PHE A 49 -7.07 8.08 1.22
CA PHE A 49 -7.84 9.30 1.44
C PHE A 49 -6.96 10.38 2.10
N ALA A 50 -6.89 11.58 1.52
CA ALA A 50 -6.13 12.70 2.08
C ALA A 50 -6.90 14.03 1.99
N PHE A 51 -6.87 14.80 3.08
CA PHE A 51 -7.25 16.21 3.11
C PHE A 51 -5.98 17.04 3.25
N ALA A 52 -5.69 17.91 2.27
CA ALA A 52 -4.52 18.79 2.31
C ALA A 52 -4.94 20.24 2.13
N THR A 53 -4.49 21.11 3.04
CA THR A 53 -4.38 22.55 2.75
C THR A 53 -3.39 22.73 1.60
N ALA A 54 -3.62 23.70 0.72
CA ALA A 54 -3.02 23.85 -0.63
C ALA A 54 -1.47 23.89 -0.74
N GLY A 55 -0.70 23.58 0.30
CA GLY A 55 0.76 23.43 0.29
C GLY A 55 1.28 22.03 0.65
N ASP A 56 0.47 21.15 1.25
CA ASP A 56 0.92 19.84 1.77
C ASP A 56 0.24 18.69 1.03
N VAL A 57 0.15 18.78 -0.29
CA VAL A 57 0.02 17.58 -1.10
C VAL A 57 1.34 16.84 -0.99
N ALA A 58 1.44 15.92 -0.02
CA ALA A 58 2.42 14.85 -0.10
C ALA A 58 2.21 14.20 -1.46
N ARG A 59 3.07 14.55 -2.42
CA ARG A 59 3.13 13.84 -3.70
C ARG A 59 3.31 12.40 -3.30
N GLU A 60 2.33 11.56 -3.63
CA GLU A 60 2.47 10.13 -3.49
C GLU A 60 3.78 9.77 -4.17
N LEU A 61 4.80 9.42 -3.37
CA LEU A 61 6.07 9.00 -3.91
C LEU A 61 5.74 7.86 -4.87
N PRO A 62 6.31 7.84 -6.09
CA PRO A 62 6.06 6.75 -7.02
C PRO A 62 6.19 5.42 -6.27
N PRO A 63 5.25 4.48 -6.43
CA PRO A 63 5.30 3.24 -5.70
C PRO A 63 6.65 2.58 -5.92
N VAL A 64 7.44 2.42 -4.85
CA VAL A 64 8.79 1.86 -4.94
C VAL A 64 8.74 0.40 -5.39
N PHE A 65 7.61 -0.26 -5.17
CA PHE A 65 7.33 -1.60 -5.64
C PHE A 65 6.44 -1.54 -6.89
N ALA A 66 6.87 -2.19 -7.98
CA ALA A 66 6.04 -2.33 -9.19
C ALA A 66 4.96 -3.42 -9.06
N GLY A 67 4.94 -4.16 -7.94
CA GLY A 67 3.97 -5.19 -7.62
C GLY A 67 4.16 -5.73 -6.20
N ALA A 68 3.20 -6.55 -5.74
CA ALA A 68 3.31 -7.21 -4.45
C ALA A 68 4.39 -8.31 -4.49
N PRO A 69 5.20 -8.48 -3.43
CA PRO A 69 6.13 -9.59 -3.33
C PRO A 69 5.42 -10.94 -3.39
N VAL A 70 6.05 -11.92 -4.04
CA VAL A 70 5.52 -13.27 -4.17
C VAL A 70 6.55 -14.27 -3.66
N THR A 71 6.12 -15.22 -2.85
CA THR A 71 6.94 -16.38 -2.48
C THR A 71 6.52 -17.61 -3.24
N PHE A 72 7.48 -18.32 -3.83
CA PHE A 72 7.24 -19.58 -4.54
C PHE A 72 8.36 -20.60 -4.30
N PRO A 73 8.04 -21.91 -4.21
CA PRO A 73 6.70 -22.44 -3.97
C PRO A 73 6.14 -22.01 -2.61
N ASN A 74 4.81 -21.90 -2.52
CA ASN A 74 4.10 -21.64 -1.28
C ASN A 74 2.73 -22.36 -1.32
N PRO A 75 2.47 -23.34 -0.45
CA PRO A 75 3.34 -23.86 0.61
C PRO A 75 4.64 -24.49 0.11
N THR A 76 5.67 -24.55 0.96
CA THR A 76 6.98 -25.15 0.66
C THR A 76 7.36 -26.22 1.67
N ALA A 77 7.99 -27.30 1.20
CA ALA A 77 8.53 -28.39 2.03
C ALA A 77 10.06 -28.32 2.24
N GLY A 78 10.75 -27.27 1.76
CA GLY A 78 12.19 -27.17 1.98
C GLY A 78 12.98 -26.15 1.15
N HIS A 79 12.35 -25.49 0.17
CA HIS A 79 12.95 -24.36 -0.54
C HIS A 79 11.88 -23.36 -0.97
N ALA A 80 12.13 -22.07 -0.80
CA ALA A 80 11.28 -21.02 -1.34
C ALA A 80 12.14 -19.85 -1.79
N THR A 81 11.62 -19.11 -2.75
CA THR A 81 12.19 -17.87 -3.28
C THR A 81 11.16 -16.78 -3.09
N VAL A 82 11.58 -15.63 -2.58
CA VAL A 82 10.78 -14.40 -2.68
C VAL A 82 11.21 -13.63 -3.92
N THR A 83 10.24 -13.17 -4.71
CA THR A 83 10.44 -12.25 -5.83
C THR A 83 9.66 -10.97 -5.60
N PHE A 84 10.24 -9.83 -5.98
CA PHE A 84 9.60 -8.52 -5.97
C PHE A 84 10.28 -7.60 -6.97
N ASP A 85 9.53 -6.62 -7.49
CA ASP A 85 10.02 -5.67 -8.47
C ASP A 85 10.21 -4.29 -7.85
N LEU A 86 11.41 -3.73 -8.00
CA LEU A 86 11.72 -2.36 -7.60
C LEU A 86 11.59 -1.42 -8.80
N ALA A 87 10.73 -0.41 -8.69
CA ALA A 87 10.57 0.61 -9.73
C ALA A 87 11.85 1.45 -9.91
N THR A 88 12.60 1.66 -8.82
CA THR A 88 13.86 2.40 -8.78
C THR A 88 14.88 1.70 -7.89
N ALA A 89 16.17 1.86 -8.20
CA ALA A 89 17.24 1.34 -7.35
C ALA A 89 17.12 1.92 -5.93
N SER A 90 17.10 1.05 -4.93
CA SER A 90 16.73 1.39 -3.55
C SER A 90 17.53 0.57 -2.55
N ARG A 91 17.81 1.13 -1.38
CA ARG A 91 18.28 0.33 -0.23
C ARG A 91 17.10 -0.45 0.32
N VAL A 92 17.23 -1.77 0.40
CA VAL A 92 16.18 -2.66 0.90
C VAL A 92 16.64 -3.43 2.12
N SER A 93 15.71 -3.72 3.02
CA SER A 93 15.84 -4.70 4.08
C SER A 93 14.77 -5.77 3.88
N VAL A 94 15.19 -7.01 3.66
CA VAL A 94 14.30 -8.15 3.45
C VAL A 94 14.47 -9.13 4.59
N ASP A 95 13.41 -9.33 5.35
CA ASP A 95 13.40 -10.18 6.53
C ASP A 95 12.28 -11.21 6.47
N VAL A 96 12.52 -12.37 7.09
CA VAL A 96 11.48 -13.33 7.43
C VAL A 96 11.11 -13.11 8.89
N VAL A 97 9.82 -12.90 9.16
CA VAL A 97 9.28 -12.71 10.51
C VAL A 97 8.21 -13.74 10.82
N ASP A 98 8.10 -14.14 12.08
CA ASP A 98 6.98 -14.95 12.56
C ASP A 98 5.73 -14.10 12.83
N LEU A 99 4.60 -14.74 13.16
CA LEU A 99 3.34 -14.04 13.46
C LEU A 99 3.38 -13.18 14.74
N LEU A 100 4.41 -13.35 15.57
CA LEU A 100 4.66 -12.50 16.74
C LEU A 100 5.54 -11.28 16.38
N GLY A 101 5.91 -11.12 15.11
CA GLY A 101 6.75 -10.04 14.62
C GLY A 101 8.24 -10.25 14.90
N ARG A 102 8.66 -11.43 15.38
CA ARG A 102 10.07 -11.72 15.63
C ARG A 102 10.76 -12.03 14.31
N ARG A 103 11.88 -11.35 14.04
CA ARG A 103 12.75 -11.64 12.91
C ARG A 103 13.44 -12.98 13.13
N VAL A 104 13.21 -13.91 12.20
CA VAL A 104 13.79 -15.26 12.23
C VAL A 104 14.88 -15.45 11.18
N ALA A 105 14.91 -14.63 10.12
CA ALA A 105 16.00 -14.58 9.14
C ALA A 105 16.06 -13.21 8.46
N THR A 106 17.25 -12.82 7.97
CA THR A 106 17.46 -11.69 7.07
C THR A 106 17.95 -12.22 5.74
N LEU A 107 17.27 -11.87 4.65
CA LEU A 107 17.58 -12.32 3.29
C LEU A 107 18.46 -11.31 2.55
N ALA A 108 18.26 -10.02 2.81
CA ALA A 108 19.07 -8.94 2.26
C ALA A 108 19.01 -7.69 3.15
N ASP A 109 20.10 -6.94 3.25
CA ASP A 109 20.14 -5.60 3.84
C ASP A 109 21.18 -4.76 3.07
N GLY A 110 20.73 -3.93 2.14
CA GLY A 110 21.62 -3.17 1.29
C GLY A 110 20.99 -2.66 0.00
N PRO A 111 21.80 -2.01 -0.86
CA PRO A 111 21.34 -1.50 -2.15
C PRO A 111 20.93 -2.63 -3.09
N GLN A 112 19.81 -2.45 -3.78
CA GLN A 112 19.35 -3.28 -4.90
C GLN A 112 19.11 -2.42 -6.13
N ALA A 113 19.37 -2.99 -7.31
CA ALA A 113 19.07 -2.33 -8.57
C ALA A 113 17.55 -2.25 -8.80
N ALA A 114 17.13 -1.36 -9.70
CA ALA A 114 15.78 -1.39 -10.22
C ALA A 114 15.53 -2.69 -11.01
N GLY A 115 14.29 -3.14 -11.04
CA GLY A 115 13.86 -4.38 -11.69
C GLY A 115 13.59 -5.51 -10.70
N GLU A 116 13.55 -6.72 -11.24
CA GLU A 116 13.16 -7.92 -10.49
C GLU A 116 14.29 -8.40 -9.57
N VAL A 117 14.00 -8.52 -8.28
CA VAL A 117 14.90 -9.04 -7.25
C VAL A 117 14.39 -10.40 -6.78
N ARG A 118 15.26 -11.41 -6.81
CA ARG A 118 14.97 -12.77 -6.34
C ARG A 118 15.89 -13.15 -5.20
N LEU A 119 15.33 -13.54 -4.06
CA LEU A 119 16.08 -13.95 -2.87
C LEU A 119 15.64 -15.33 -2.40
N ALA A 120 16.61 -16.21 -2.12
CA ALA A 120 16.34 -17.52 -1.55
C ALA A 120 15.97 -17.39 -0.06
N VAL A 121 14.95 -18.14 0.35
CA VAL A 121 14.50 -18.19 1.75
C VAL A 121 15.10 -19.45 2.40
N PRO A 122 15.82 -19.34 3.54
CA PRO A 122 16.45 -20.47 4.23
C PRO A 122 15.41 -21.29 5.02
N THR A 123 14.46 -21.91 4.33
CA THR A 123 13.33 -22.62 4.95
C THR A 123 13.73 -23.85 5.77
N GLY A 124 14.91 -24.42 5.52
CA GLY A 124 15.43 -25.58 6.27
C GLY A 124 15.69 -25.33 7.76
N THR A 125 15.86 -24.07 8.18
CA THR A 125 16.02 -23.71 9.59
C THR A 125 14.73 -23.26 10.26
N LEU A 126 13.63 -23.16 9.50
CA LEU A 126 12.34 -22.71 10.00
C LEU A 126 11.49 -23.90 10.44
N ALA A 127 10.80 -23.76 11.58
CA ALA A 127 9.78 -24.74 11.98
C ALA A 127 8.57 -24.67 11.01
N PRO A 128 7.81 -25.76 10.82
CA PRO A 128 6.56 -25.72 10.08
C PRO A 128 5.62 -24.67 10.67
N GLY A 129 5.02 -23.86 9.81
CA GLY A 129 4.22 -22.72 10.25
C GLY A 129 4.06 -21.66 9.18
N VAL A 130 3.44 -20.55 9.58
CA VAL A 130 3.21 -19.38 8.73
C VAL A 130 4.16 -18.27 9.14
N TYR A 131 4.80 -17.67 8.16
CA TYR A 131 5.73 -16.57 8.28
C TYR A 131 5.32 -15.45 7.33
N LEU A 132 5.85 -14.26 7.56
CA LEU A 132 5.78 -13.14 6.62
C LEU A 132 7.18 -12.84 6.12
N VAL A 133 7.33 -12.70 4.80
CA VAL A 133 8.51 -12.10 4.19
C VAL A 133 8.21 -10.62 4.02
N ARG A 134 8.97 -9.78 4.74
CA ARG A 134 8.81 -8.32 4.74
C ARG A 134 9.94 -7.70 3.92
N VAL A 135 9.58 -6.87 2.96
CA VAL A 135 10.48 -6.06 2.14
C VAL A 135 10.27 -4.60 2.55
N ALA A 136 11.29 -3.98 3.14
CA ALA A 136 11.26 -2.60 3.57
C ALA A 136 12.25 -1.76 2.76
N THR A 137 11.82 -0.58 2.33
CA THR A 137 12.64 0.48 1.73
C THR A 137 12.43 1.78 2.51
N GLU A 138 13.15 2.84 2.16
CA GLU A 138 12.94 4.16 2.77
C GLU A 138 11.54 4.73 2.48
N ALA A 139 10.91 4.33 1.37
CA ALA A 139 9.63 4.86 0.94
C ALA A 139 8.42 4.01 1.35
N GLY A 140 8.63 2.74 1.72
CA GLY A 140 7.50 1.86 2.01
C GLY A 140 7.88 0.45 2.44
N ILE A 141 6.86 -0.30 2.85
CA ILE A 141 6.98 -1.68 3.29
C ILE A 141 5.95 -2.51 2.52
N ALA A 142 6.40 -3.62 1.94
CA ALA A 142 5.55 -4.65 1.38
C ALA A 142 5.79 -5.98 2.09
N SER A 143 4.78 -6.85 2.15
CA SER A 143 4.91 -8.16 2.77
C SER A 143 4.14 -9.23 2.05
N THR A 144 4.63 -10.46 2.10
CA THR A 144 3.95 -11.63 1.54
C THR A 144 4.04 -12.82 2.48
N ARG A 145 3.06 -13.71 2.41
CA ARG A 145 2.96 -14.86 3.30
C ARG A 145 3.82 -16.01 2.80
N LEU A 146 4.55 -16.67 3.70
CA LEU A 146 5.25 -17.92 3.46
C LEU A 146 4.69 -19.02 4.37
N THR A 147 4.32 -20.16 3.80
CA THR A 147 3.86 -21.34 4.56
C THR A 147 4.89 -22.46 4.42
N VAL A 148 5.50 -22.87 5.53
CA VAL A 148 6.47 -23.97 5.58
C VAL A 148 5.77 -25.23 6.10
N VAL A 149 5.89 -26.32 5.35
CA VAL A 149 5.41 -27.67 5.68
C VAL A 149 6.59 -28.65 5.74
N ARG A 150 6.37 -29.85 6.25
CA ARG A 150 7.34 -30.97 6.25
C ARG A 150 6.83 -32.10 5.39
#